data_AF-A0A2V9GTP2-F1
#
_entry.id   AF-A0A2V9GTP2-F1
#
_cell.length_a   1.000
_cell.length_b   1.000
_cell.length_c   1.000
_cell.angle_alpha   90.00
_cell.angle_beta   90.00
_cell.angle_gamma   90.00
#
_symmetry.space_group_name_H-M   'P 1'
#
loop_
_entity.id
_entity.type
_entity.pdbx_description
1 polymer ?
#
loop_
_entity_poly.entity_id
_entity_poly.type
_entity_poly.pdbx_seq_one_letter_code
_entity_poly.pdbx_strand_id
1 'polypeptide(L)'
;PALGGWGHLADGSGWQPWAWGFLAGSFNAMSGLLLYRAFEIGKMAVVAPLSASYPALTLLLSWMTGERVSTVRIVGILCTLAGVVVVAGGEKTPDENDAEAVQRSGRGIGWAVFAAVGFAVLFWLLGTRVIPSVGAIQTVWMIRLTSALLTAAVVLISKQPMQLPHDEVRWMVLSMGAFDTGAFVLSNLGMKMEQVAVVTVLSSLYGAVTVGFAAIFLKERVSRWQWIGIVTIFVGIFLISR
;
A
#
# COMPACT_ATOMS: atom_id res chain seq x y z
N PRO A 1 28.19 22.15 -7.87
CA PRO A 1 28.38 21.22 -6.73
C PRO A 1 27.55 21.51 -5.46
N ALA A 2 26.77 22.61 -5.38
CA ALA A 2 26.08 23.01 -4.14
C ALA A 2 24.65 22.47 -3.94
N LEU A 3 24.01 21.88 -4.96
CA LEU A 3 22.62 21.39 -4.86
C LEU A 3 22.47 19.86 -4.93
N GLY A 4 23.55 19.09 -5.08
CA GLY A 4 23.44 17.63 -5.27
C GLY A 4 22.45 17.26 -6.39
N GLY A 5 21.81 16.09 -6.29
CA GLY A 5 20.80 15.63 -7.26
C GLY A 5 19.59 16.56 -7.44
N TRP A 6 19.44 17.62 -6.64
CA TRP A 6 18.41 18.64 -6.81
C TRP A 6 18.68 19.59 -7.98
N GLY A 7 19.90 19.59 -8.54
CA GLY A 7 20.22 20.36 -9.74
C GLY A 7 19.22 20.07 -10.86
N HIS A 8 18.89 18.81 -11.11
CA HIS A 8 17.97 18.42 -12.19
C HIS A 8 16.56 19.01 -12.04
N LEU A 9 16.09 19.30 -10.82
CA LEU A 9 14.78 19.91 -10.55
C LEU A 9 14.80 21.45 -10.61
N ALA A 10 15.97 22.06 -10.47
CA ALA A 10 16.19 23.50 -10.46
C ALA A 10 16.83 24.03 -11.76
N ASP A 11 17.40 23.16 -12.59
CA ASP A 11 18.15 23.50 -13.82
C ASP A 11 17.23 23.71 -15.04
N GLY A 12 15.91 23.86 -14.85
CA GLY A 12 14.97 24.16 -15.93
C GLY A 12 14.45 22.95 -16.72
N SER A 13 14.48 21.73 -16.16
CA SER A 13 13.98 20.50 -16.80
C SER A 13 12.45 20.42 -16.98
N GLY A 14 11.73 21.54 -16.90
CA GLY A 14 10.29 21.63 -17.10
C GLY A 14 9.42 21.18 -15.90
N TRP A 15 8.12 21.37 -16.05
CA TRP A 15 7.05 21.08 -15.06
C TRP A 15 6.74 19.58 -14.92
N GLN A 16 7.35 18.73 -15.75
CA GLN A 16 7.05 17.30 -15.82
C GLN A 16 7.46 16.52 -14.56
N PRO A 17 8.67 16.68 -13.99
CA PRO A 17 9.04 16.01 -12.73
C PRO A 17 8.10 16.38 -11.57
N TRP A 18 7.70 17.66 -11.52
CA TRP A 18 6.74 18.18 -10.55
C TRP A 18 5.35 17.57 -10.71
N ALA A 19 4.87 17.46 -11.95
CA ALA A 19 3.59 16.81 -12.25
C ALA A 19 3.59 15.32 -11.89
N TRP A 20 4.67 14.60 -12.17
CA TRP A 20 4.79 13.18 -11.82
C TRP A 20 4.86 12.95 -10.31
N GLY A 21 5.63 13.78 -9.58
CA GLY A 21 5.66 13.75 -8.12
C GLY A 21 4.29 14.06 -7.51
N PHE A 22 3.57 15.03 -8.06
CA PHE A 22 2.20 15.36 -7.62
C PHE A 22 1.22 14.21 -7.87
N LEU A 23 1.29 13.60 -9.06
CA LEU A 23 0.44 12.46 -9.41
C LEU A 23 0.71 11.26 -8.49
N ALA A 24 1.99 10.96 -8.22
CA ALA A 24 2.38 9.92 -7.27
C ALA A 24 1.88 10.23 -5.84
N GLY A 25 2.04 11.46 -5.37
CA GLY A 25 1.52 11.89 -4.07
C GLY A 25 -0.01 11.79 -3.97
N SER A 26 -0.72 12.03 -5.08
CA SER A 26 -2.18 11.88 -5.17
C SER A 26 -2.62 10.43 -5.02
N PHE A 27 -1.97 9.52 -5.76
CA PHE A 27 -2.25 8.09 -5.61
C PHE A 27 -1.87 7.58 -4.22
N ASN A 28 -0.78 8.06 -3.63
CA ASN A 28 -0.39 7.68 -2.27
C ASN A 28 -1.43 8.13 -1.23
N ALA A 29 -1.88 9.39 -1.28
CA ALA A 29 -2.89 9.92 -0.37
C ALA A 29 -4.23 9.20 -0.53
N MET A 30 -4.69 9.04 -1.77
CA MET A 30 -5.94 8.34 -2.07
C MET A 30 -5.89 6.89 -1.59
N SER A 31 -4.83 6.14 -1.94
CA SER A 31 -4.69 4.74 -1.55
C SER A 31 -4.58 4.56 -0.04
N GLY A 32 -3.87 5.48 0.65
CA GLY A 32 -3.82 5.52 2.11
C GLY A 32 -5.21 5.71 2.74
N LEU A 33 -5.99 6.67 2.26
CA LEU A 33 -7.36 6.91 2.75
C LEU A 33 -8.27 5.70 2.50
N LEU A 34 -8.18 5.08 1.33
CA LEU A 34 -8.93 3.86 1.00
C LEU A 34 -8.54 2.70 1.93
N LEU A 35 -7.25 2.57 2.25
CA LEU A 35 -6.75 1.54 3.15
C LEU A 35 -7.24 1.75 4.58
N TYR A 36 -7.17 2.98 5.11
CA TYR A 36 -7.72 3.29 6.43
C TYR A 36 -9.23 3.04 6.48
N ARG A 37 -9.96 3.41 5.42
CA ARG A 37 -11.39 3.11 5.29
C ARG A 37 -11.67 1.62 5.24
N ALA A 38 -10.80 0.83 4.60
CA ALA A 38 -10.89 -0.61 4.58
C ALA A 38 -10.69 -1.21 5.99
N PHE A 39 -9.71 -0.72 6.75
CA PHE A 39 -9.49 -1.14 8.15
C PHE A 39 -10.60 -0.72 9.11
N GLU A 40 -11.30 0.38 8.82
CA GLU A 40 -12.44 0.83 9.62
C GLU A 40 -13.67 -0.08 9.43
N ILE A 41 -13.90 -0.58 8.21
CA ILE A 41 -15.15 -1.28 7.84
C ILE A 41 -14.97 -2.82 7.83
N GLY A 42 -13.79 -3.32 7.45
CA GLY A 42 -13.50 -4.73 7.29
C GLY A 42 -12.59 -5.30 8.39
N LYS A 43 -12.54 -6.62 8.49
CA LYS A 43 -11.63 -7.33 9.40
C LYS A 43 -10.18 -7.09 9.01
N MET A 44 -9.34 -6.71 9.96
CA MET A 44 -7.94 -6.39 9.69
C MET A 44 -7.17 -7.60 9.14
N ALA A 45 -7.49 -8.81 9.62
CA ALA A 45 -6.88 -10.06 9.15
C ALA A 45 -7.22 -10.41 7.69
N VAL A 46 -8.26 -9.80 7.10
CA VAL A 46 -8.65 -9.97 5.71
C VAL A 46 -8.15 -8.82 4.86
N VAL A 47 -8.37 -7.59 5.32
CA VAL A 47 -8.02 -6.37 4.59
C VAL A 47 -6.51 -6.23 4.39
N ALA A 48 -5.70 -6.53 5.41
CA ALA A 48 -4.24 -6.37 5.36
C ALA A 48 -3.54 -7.21 4.28
N PRO A 49 -3.81 -8.52 4.13
CA PRO A 49 -3.18 -9.32 3.08
C PRO A 49 -3.70 -8.93 1.68
N LEU A 50 -4.96 -8.48 1.57
CA LEU A 50 -5.50 -7.95 0.32
C LEU A 50 -4.78 -6.67 -0.11
N SER A 51 -4.60 -5.72 0.80
CA SER A 51 -3.87 -4.48 0.51
C SER A 51 -2.40 -4.75 0.22
N ALA A 52 -1.78 -5.75 0.88
CA ALA A 52 -0.40 -6.15 0.66
C ALA A 52 -0.14 -6.86 -0.69
N SER A 53 -1.19 -7.21 -1.44
CA SER A 53 -1.09 -7.84 -2.77
C SER A 53 -0.69 -6.88 -3.91
N TYR A 54 -0.53 -5.59 -3.62
CA TYR A 54 -0.16 -4.57 -4.61
C TYR A 54 1.09 -4.90 -5.46
N PRO A 55 2.15 -5.59 -4.99
CA PRO A 55 3.31 -5.91 -5.84
C PRO A 55 2.95 -6.78 -7.05
N ALA A 56 2.02 -7.73 -6.88
CA ALA A 56 1.54 -8.56 -7.98
C ALA A 56 0.80 -7.74 -9.03
N LEU A 57 -0.02 -6.79 -8.60
CA LEU A 57 -0.72 -5.85 -9.48
C LEU A 57 0.26 -4.90 -10.17
N THR A 58 1.29 -4.42 -9.47
CA THR A 58 2.36 -3.59 -10.05
C THR A 58 3.10 -4.32 -11.17
N LEU A 59 3.46 -5.59 -10.95
CA LEU A 59 4.12 -6.39 -11.98
C LEU A 59 3.20 -6.72 -13.15
N LEU A 60 1.91 -6.95 -12.90
CA LEU A 60 0.93 -7.15 -13.94
C LEU A 60 0.82 -5.91 -14.85
N LEU A 61 0.78 -4.71 -14.26
CA LEU A 61 0.84 -3.45 -15.02
C LEU A 61 2.15 -3.30 -15.81
N SER A 62 3.28 -3.66 -15.20
CA SER A 62 4.60 -3.63 -15.86
C SER A 62 4.64 -4.54 -17.08
N TRP A 63 4.09 -5.76 -16.95
CA TRP A 63 3.97 -6.73 -18.03
C TRP A 63 3.10 -6.21 -19.17
N MET A 64 1.94 -5.60 -18.86
CA MET A 64 1.06 -4.99 -19.86
C MET A 64 1.71 -3.81 -20.59
N THR A 65 2.68 -3.14 -19.96
CA THR A 65 3.45 -2.03 -20.56
C THR A 65 4.59 -2.53 -21.45
N GLY A 66 4.78 -3.85 -21.56
CA GLY A 66 5.77 -4.47 -22.45
C GLY A 66 7.10 -4.84 -21.76
N GLU A 67 7.19 -4.76 -20.43
CA GLU A 67 8.35 -5.30 -19.73
C GLU A 67 8.39 -6.83 -19.78
N ARG A 68 9.60 -7.38 -19.97
CA ARG A 68 9.82 -8.84 -19.97
C ARG A 68 9.77 -9.36 -18.53
N VAL A 69 8.66 -9.99 -18.19
CA VAL A 69 8.46 -10.64 -16.89
C VAL A 69 8.85 -12.12 -17.00
N SER A 70 9.63 -12.62 -16.04
CA SER A 70 10.02 -14.03 -16.01
C SER A 70 8.82 -14.94 -15.72
N THR A 71 8.87 -16.18 -16.17
CA THR A 71 7.81 -17.18 -15.92
C THR A 71 7.54 -17.36 -14.41
N VAL A 72 8.57 -17.30 -13.58
CA VAL A 72 8.45 -17.43 -12.11
C VAL A 72 7.60 -16.29 -11.54
N ARG A 73 7.80 -15.07 -12.03
CA ARG A 73 7.02 -13.89 -11.60
C ARG A 73 5.58 -13.97 -12.08
N ILE A 74 5.32 -14.50 -13.28
CA ILE A 74 3.95 -14.73 -13.77
C ILE A 74 3.22 -15.73 -12.86
N VAL A 75 3.87 -16.84 -12.49
CA VAL A 75 3.31 -17.81 -11.53
C VAL A 75 3.04 -17.13 -10.19
N GLY A 76 3.96 -16.31 -9.69
CA GLY A 76 3.78 -15.55 -8.46
C GLY A 76 2.59 -14.57 -8.51
N ILE A 77 2.36 -13.89 -9.64
CA ILE A 77 1.18 -13.04 -9.86
C ILE A 77 -0.10 -13.88 -9.79
N LEU A 78 -0.16 -14.99 -10.53
CA LEU A 78 -1.32 -15.87 -10.55
C LEU A 78 -1.63 -16.45 -9.16
N CYS A 79 -0.61 -16.88 -8.42
CA CYS A 79 -0.75 -17.34 -7.04
C CYS A 79 -1.31 -16.23 -6.14
N THR A 80 -0.77 -15.01 -6.25
CA THR A 80 -1.24 -13.87 -5.44
C THR A 80 -2.69 -13.55 -5.72
N LEU A 81 -3.09 -13.48 -6.99
CA LEU A 81 -4.48 -13.20 -7.40
C LEU A 81 -5.43 -14.32 -6.96
N ALA A 82 -5.04 -15.58 -7.11
CA ALA A 82 -5.82 -16.72 -6.62
C ALA A 82 -6.00 -16.66 -5.10
N GLY A 83 -4.94 -16.35 -4.36
CA GLY A 83 -5.00 -16.16 -2.91
C GLY A 83 -5.96 -15.03 -2.51
N VAL A 84 -5.93 -13.89 -3.20
CA VAL A 84 -6.88 -12.77 -2.98
C VAL A 84 -8.33 -13.24 -3.20
N VAL A 85 -8.61 -13.99 -4.26
CA VAL A 85 -9.95 -14.52 -4.54
C VAL A 85 -10.38 -15.51 -3.46
N VAL A 86 -9.49 -16.39 -2.99
CA VAL A 86 -9.78 -17.35 -1.91
C VAL A 86 -10.07 -16.63 -0.60
N VAL A 87 -9.30 -15.60 -0.24
CA VAL A 87 -9.54 -14.80 0.97
C VAL A 87 -10.88 -14.06 0.89
N ALA A 88 -11.16 -13.42 -0.25
CA ALA A 88 -12.41 -12.69 -0.47
C ALA A 88 -13.64 -13.63 -0.54
N GLY A 89 -13.46 -14.85 -1.06
CA GLY A 89 -14.51 -15.87 -1.13
C GLY A 89 -14.77 -16.58 0.20
N GLY A 90 -13.74 -16.77 1.03
CA GLY A 90 -13.81 -17.44 2.33
C GLY A 90 -14.61 -16.70 3.40
N GLU A 91 -15.00 -15.45 3.13
CA GLU A 91 -15.88 -14.65 4.00
C GLU A 91 -17.37 -14.98 3.80
N LYS A 92 -17.73 -15.71 2.73
CA LYS A 92 -19.12 -16.05 2.38
C LYS A 92 -19.65 -17.32 3.05
N THR A 93 -18.89 -18.02 3.88
CA THR A 93 -19.44 -19.15 4.65
C THR A 93 -20.34 -18.61 5.76
N PRO A 94 -21.66 -18.89 5.70
CA PRO A 94 -22.64 -18.28 6.58
C PRO A 94 -22.55 -18.91 7.96
N ASP A 95 -22.25 -18.09 8.96
CA ASP A 95 -22.79 -18.32 10.31
C ASP A 95 -24.07 -17.46 10.37
N GLU A 96 -25.18 -18.11 10.68
CA GLU A 96 -26.57 -17.76 10.32
C GLU A 96 -27.14 -16.45 10.93
N ASN A 97 -26.34 -15.56 11.53
CA ASN A 97 -26.89 -14.47 12.35
C ASN A 97 -26.45 -13.02 12.05
N ASP A 98 -25.52 -12.73 11.13
CA ASP A 98 -25.10 -11.33 10.90
C ASP A 98 -24.93 -10.96 9.42
N ALA A 99 -26.04 -10.85 8.69
CA ALA A 99 -26.05 -10.36 7.31
C ALA A 99 -25.38 -8.98 7.15
N GLU A 100 -25.49 -8.11 8.17
CA GLU A 100 -24.80 -6.81 8.19
C GLU A 100 -23.28 -6.94 8.33
N ALA A 101 -22.77 -7.89 9.13
CA ALA A 101 -21.33 -8.09 9.29
C ALA A 101 -20.68 -8.64 8.02
N VAL A 102 -21.39 -9.50 7.28
CA VAL A 102 -20.98 -10.00 5.96
C VAL A 102 -20.94 -8.85 4.94
N GLN A 103 -21.96 -7.99 4.95
CA GLN A 103 -22.03 -6.86 4.02
C GLN A 103 -20.99 -5.77 4.31
N ARG A 104 -20.67 -5.51 5.59
CA ARG A 104 -19.56 -4.64 6.00
C ARG A 104 -18.22 -5.22 5.60
N SER A 105 -17.97 -6.51 5.86
CA SER A 105 -16.73 -7.17 5.42
C SER A 105 -16.55 -7.12 3.90
N GLY A 106 -17.60 -7.41 3.12
CA GLY A 106 -17.55 -7.32 1.66
C GLY A 106 -17.23 -5.90 1.16
N ARG A 107 -17.76 -4.87 1.82
CA ARG A 107 -17.39 -3.47 1.56
C ARG A 107 -15.92 -3.19 1.92
N GLY A 108 -15.44 -3.68 3.05
CA GLY A 108 -14.04 -3.58 3.47
C GLY A 108 -13.07 -4.23 2.47
N ILE A 109 -13.41 -5.42 1.97
CA ILE A 109 -12.68 -6.10 0.88
C ILE A 109 -12.61 -5.20 -0.37
N GLY A 110 -13.74 -4.63 -0.79
CA GLY A 110 -13.79 -3.73 -1.94
C GLY A 110 -12.82 -2.56 -1.79
N TRP A 111 -12.86 -1.87 -0.65
CA TRP A 111 -11.94 -0.77 -0.34
C TRP A 111 -10.46 -1.23 -0.31
N ALA A 112 -10.18 -2.42 0.24
CA ALA A 112 -8.84 -2.99 0.28
C ALA A 112 -8.28 -3.26 -1.13
N VAL A 113 -9.11 -3.79 -2.04
CA VAL A 113 -8.73 -4.03 -3.44
C VAL A 113 -8.50 -2.70 -4.16
N PHE A 114 -9.38 -1.71 -3.98
CA PHE A 114 -9.16 -0.38 -4.57
C PHE A 114 -7.88 0.28 -4.05
N ALA A 115 -7.59 0.15 -2.75
CA ALA A 115 -6.33 0.60 -2.17
C ALA A 115 -5.12 -0.14 -2.79
N ALA A 116 -5.20 -1.47 -2.93
CA ALA A 116 -4.14 -2.27 -3.54
C ALA A 116 -3.86 -1.85 -4.99
N VAL A 117 -4.91 -1.61 -5.78
CA VAL A 117 -4.78 -1.11 -7.16
C VAL A 117 -4.17 0.29 -7.19
N GLY A 118 -4.59 1.19 -6.31
CA GLY A 118 -4.02 2.53 -6.20
C GLY A 118 -2.53 2.51 -5.83
N PHE A 119 -2.14 1.67 -4.86
CA PHE A 119 -0.74 1.42 -4.54
C PHE A 119 -0.01 0.78 -5.71
N ALA A 120 -0.65 -0.13 -6.45
CA ALA A 120 -0.02 -0.79 -7.58
C ALA A 120 0.37 0.19 -8.69
N VAL A 121 -0.55 1.10 -9.03
CA VAL A 121 -0.32 2.20 -9.99
C VAL A 121 0.76 3.14 -9.48
N LEU A 122 0.72 3.50 -8.18
CA LEU A 122 1.75 4.32 -7.55
C LEU A 122 3.15 3.72 -7.73
N PHE A 123 3.33 2.46 -7.34
CA PHE A 123 4.64 1.79 -7.39
C PHE A 123 5.11 1.54 -8.83
N TRP A 124 4.19 1.22 -9.74
CA TRP A 124 4.50 1.12 -11.17
C TRP A 124 5.00 2.45 -11.73
N LEU A 125 4.30 3.54 -11.42
CA LEU A 125 4.70 4.88 -11.84
C LEU A 125 6.06 5.26 -11.25
N LEU A 126 6.29 4.91 -9.99
CA LEU A 126 7.55 5.13 -9.29
C LEU A 126 8.72 4.46 -9.99
N GLY A 127 8.59 3.16 -10.28
CA GLY A 127 9.65 2.36 -10.90
C GLY A 127 9.93 2.75 -12.34
N THR A 128 8.89 3.05 -13.13
CA THR A 128 9.03 3.29 -14.57
C THR A 128 9.40 4.74 -14.91
N ARG A 129 8.80 5.72 -14.22
CA ARG A 129 8.86 7.13 -14.63
C ARG A 129 9.50 8.04 -13.60
N VAL A 130 9.23 7.85 -12.31
CA VAL A 130 9.60 8.85 -11.28
C VAL A 130 11.03 8.67 -10.77
N ILE A 131 11.42 7.46 -10.36
CA ILE A 131 12.77 7.20 -9.83
C ILE A 131 13.86 7.47 -10.88
N PRO A 132 13.73 7.06 -12.16
CA PRO A 132 14.75 7.32 -13.18
C PRO A 132 14.93 8.80 -13.54
N SER A 133 13.89 9.64 -13.35
CA SER A 133 13.91 11.05 -13.76
C SER A 133 14.18 12.03 -12.62
N VAL A 134 13.78 11.70 -11.39
CA VAL A 134 13.81 12.61 -10.25
C VAL A 134 14.80 12.18 -9.17
N GLY A 135 15.11 10.88 -9.09
CA GLY A 135 15.89 10.30 -8.00
C GLY A 135 15.00 9.89 -6.82
N ALA A 136 15.36 8.78 -6.16
CA ALA A 136 14.54 8.15 -5.12
C ALA A 136 14.26 9.08 -3.91
N ILE A 137 15.26 9.86 -3.48
CA ILE A 137 15.14 10.74 -2.30
C ILE A 137 14.17 11.90 -2.56
N GLN A 138 14.31 12.58 -3.71
CA GLN A 138 13.46 13.72 -4.03
C GLN A 138 12.02 13.28 -4.30
N THR A 139 11.85 12.12 -4.92
CA THR A 139 10.54 11.50 -5.16
C THR A 139 9.76 11.32 -3.87
N VAL A 140 10.43 10.87 -2.82
CA VAL A 140 9.82 10.61 -1.52
C VAL A 140 9.43 11.88 -0.79
N TRP A 141 10.28 12.89 -0.84
CA TRP A 141 9.94 14.22 -0.33
C TRP A 141 8.73 14.81 -1.04
N MET A 142 8.67 14.70 -2.38
CA MET A 142 7.55 15.20 -3.17
C MET A 142 6.25 14.46 -2.88
N ILE A 143 6.28 13.13 -2.82
CA ILE A 143 5.11 12.32 -2.44
C ILE A 143 4.62 12.74 -1.07
N ARG A 144 5.51 12.86 -0.08
CA ARG A 144 5.11 13.21 1.29
C ARG A 144 4.49 14.61 1.36
N LEU A 145 5.10 15.58 0.68
CA LEU A 145 4.59 16.95 0.63
C LEU A 145 3.22 16.99 -0.05
N THR A 146 3.08 16.36 -1.22
CA THR A 146 1.81 16.34 -1.94
C THR A 146 0.73 15.58 -1.18
N SER A 147 1.06 14.43 -0.60
CA SER A 147 0.09 13.66 0.19
C SER A 147 -0.35 14.42 1.43
N ALA A 148 0.57 15.07 2.16
CA ALA A 148 0.21 15.91 3.29
C ALA A 148 -0.69 17.09 2.89
N LEU A 149 -0.37 17.78 1.79
CA LEU A 149 -1.18 18.88 1.27
C LEU A 149 -2.56 18.42 0.80
N LEU A 150 -2.66 17.29 0.10
CA LEU A 150 -3.94 16.75 -0.36
C LEU A 150 -4.79 16.27 0.81
N THR A 151 -4.21 15.57 1.79
CA THR A 151 -4.93 15.17 2.99
C THR A 151 -5.42 16.40 3.76
N ALA A 152 -4.57 17.43 3.92
CA ALA A 152 -4.97 18.70 4.53
C ALA A 152 -6.11 19.37 3.76
N ALA A 153 -6.02 19.42 2.42
CA ALA A 153 -7.06 19.98 1.56
C ALA A 153 -8.38 19.21 1.70
N VAL A 154 -8.34 17.88 1.70
CA VAL A 154 -9.53 17.03 1.92
C VAL A 154 -10.16 17.33 3.28
N VAL A 155 -9.36 17.44 4.35
CA VAL A 155 -9.85 17.77 5.69
C VAL A 155 -10.50 19.16 5.72
N LEU A 156 -9.84 20.17 5.14
CA LEU A 156 -10.34 21.55 5.07
C LEU A 156 -11.63 21.65 4.24
N ILE A 157 -11.68 21.00 3.08
CA ILE A 157 -12.84 21.01 2.17
C ILE A 157 -14.01 20.24 2.78
N SER A 158 -13.75 19.11 3.42
CA SER A 158 -14.78 18.30 4.09
C SER A 158 -15.34 18.99 5.33
N LYS A 159 -14.77 20.14 5.74
CA LYS A 159 -15.11 20.90 6.95
C LYS A 159 -15.24 20.00 8.17
N GLN A 160 -14.45 18.93 8.22
CA GLN A 160 -14.53 18.02 9.35
C GLN A 160 -14.02 18.76 10.59
N PRO A 161 -14.74 18.67 11.72
CA PRO A 161 -14.25 19.26 12.96
C PRO A 161 -12.97 18.53 13.33
N MET A 162 -11.83 19.15 13.06
CA MET A 162 -10.51 18.66 13.46
C MET A 162 -10.38 18.91 14.96
N GLN A 163 -10.99 18.03 15.75
CA GLN A 163 -10.74 17.99 17.17
C GLN A 163 -9.36 17.34 17.34
N LEU A 164 -8.35 18.17 17.62
CA LEU A 164 -7.05 17.67 18.04
C LEU A 164 -7.30 16.73 19.23
N PRO A 165 -6.90 15.46 19.16
CA PRO A 165 -7.08 14.55 20.27
C PRO A 165 -6.40 15.16 21.49
N HIS A 166 -7.16 15.40 22.55
CA HIS A 166 -6.57 15.69 23.86
C HIS A 166 -6.10 14.36 24.48
N ASP A 167 -5.03 14.43 25.28
CA ASP A 167 -4.49 13.33 26.09
C ASP A 167 -3.73 12.21 25.34
N GLU A 168 -3.96 10.95 25.72
CA GLU A 168 -3.14 9.77 25.39
C GLU A 168 -3.17 9.41 23.90
N VAL A 169 -4.28 9.69 23.23
CA VAL A 169 -4.47 9.46 21.79
C VAL A 169 -3.51 10.34 20.97
N ARG A 170 -3.16 11.55 21.45
CA ARG A 170 -2.18 12.41 20.77
C ARG A 170 -0.82 11.75 20.68
N TRP A 171 -0.37 11.09 21.75
CA TRP A 171 0.91 10.39 21.76
C TRP A 171 0.88 9.13 20.88
N MET A 172 -0.24 8.42 20.82
CA MET A 172 -0.41 7.31 19.85
C MET A 172 -0.34 7.80 18.40
N VAL A 173 -1.01 8.90 18.06
CA VAL A 173 -0.97 9.45 16.69
C VAL A 173 0.43 9.98 16.35
N LEU A 174 1.11 10.65 17.29
CA LEU A 174 2.46 11.15 17.06
C LEU A 174 3.47 10.01 16.88
N SER A 175 3.38 8.96 17.71
CA SER A 175 4.25 7.78 17.59
C SER A 175 3.97 7.03 16.30
N MET A 176 2.72 6.85 15.90
CA MET A 176 2.34 6.27 14.61
C MET A 176 2.96 7.05 13.44
N GLY A 177 2.85 8.39 13.44
CA GLY A 177 3.45 9.23 12.41
C GLY A 177 4.99 9.17 12.41
N ALA A 178 5.61 9.09 13.58
CA ALA A 178 7.06 8.94 13.71
C ALA A 178 7.54 7.57 13.19
N PHE A 179 6.86 6.48 13.54
CA PHE A 179 7.15 5.13 13.04
C PHE A 179 6.92 5.02 11.54
N ASP A 180 5.84 5.58 11.02
CA ASP A 180 5.56 5.60 9.58
C ASP A 180 6.64 6.36 8.81
N THR A 181 7.04 7.54 9.32
CA THR A 181 8.12 8.32 8.72
C THR A 181 9.46 7.59 8.80
N GLY A 182 9.76 6.98 9.95
CA GLY A 182 10.98 6.18 10.14
C GLY A 182 11.03 4.97 9.21
N ALA A 183 9.92 4.24 9.07
CA ALA A 183 9.79 3.12 8.14
C ALA A 183 10.01 3.57 6.69
N PHE A 184 9.48 4.73 6.30
CA PHE A 184 9.67 5.27 4.95
C PHE A 184 11.11 5.67 4.67
N VAL A 185 11.80 6.28 5.64
CA VAL A 185 13.24 6.62 5.55
C VAL A 185 14.08 5.35 5.43
N LEU A 186 13.82 4.34 6.27
CA LEU A 186 14.51 3.05 6.21
C LEU A 186 14.25 2.32 4.88
N SER A 187 13.01 2.34 4.40
CA SER A 187 12.63 1.77 3.10
C SER A 187 13.39 2.46 1.96
N ASN A 188 13.52 3.78 1.98
CA ASN A 188 14.32 4.52 1.01
C ASN A 188 15.80 4.20 1.05
N LEU A 189 16.36 4.04 2.24
CA LEU A 189 17.75 3.64 2.40
C LEU A 189 17.96 2.22 1.84
N GLY A 190 17.01 1.31 2.10
CA GLY A 190 16.97 -0.02 1.51
C GLY A 190 16.94 0.01 -0.01
N MET A 191 16.10 0.85 -0.63
CA MET A 191 16.01 0.98 -2.09
C MET A 191 17.29 1.53 -2.74
N LYS A 192 18.18 2.18 -1.98
CA LYS A 192 19.50 2.58 -2.47
C LYS A 192 20.52 1.45 -2.42
N MET A 193 20.41 0.57 -1.43
CA MET A 193 21.35 -0.53 -1.20
C MET A 193 20.99 -1.78 -2.01
N GLU A 194 19.69 -2.03 -2.20
CA GLU A 194 19.14 -3.20 -2.88
C GLU A 194 18.19 -2.81 -4.02
N GLN A 195 17.75 -3.81 -4.79
CA GLN A 195 16.72 -3.62 -5.80
C GLN A 195 15.38 -3.25 -5.16
N VAL A 196 14.69 -2.26 -5.72
CA VAL A 196 13.35 -1.80 -5.31
C VAL A 196 12.37 -2.97 -5.12
N ALA A 197 12.47 -4.01 -5.96
CA ALA A 197 11.64 -5.20 -5.88
C ALA A 197 11.77 -5.99 -4.56
N VAL A 198 12.97 -6.08 -3.97
CA VAL A 198 13.18 -6.78 -2.70
C VAL A 198 12.58 -5.98 -1.55
N VAL A 199 12.80 -4.66 -1.56
CA VAL A 199 12.30 -3.76 -0.52
C VAL A 199 10.78 -3.66 -0.51
N THR A 200 10.13 -3.65 -1.68
CA THR A 200 8.66 -3.64 -1.77
C THR A 200 8.06 -4.94 -1.26
N VAL A 201 8.68 -6.08 -1.55
CA VAL A 201 8.27 -7.39 -1.01
C VAL A 201 8.40 -7.42 0.50
N LEU A 202 9.56 -7.02 1.04
CA LEU A 202 9.78 -6.91 2.48
C LEU A 202 8.77 -5.95 3.13
N SER A 203 8.43 -4.85 2.46
CA SER A 203 7.42 -3.93 2.94
C SER A 203 6.06 -4.61 2.99
N SER A 204 5.65 -5.34 1.94
CA SER A 204 4.37 -6.08 1.90
C SER A 204 4.22 -7.15 2.99
N LEU A 205 5.31 -7.65 3.59
CA LEU A 205 5.22 -8.52 4.76
C LEU A 205 4.52 -7.86 5.97
N TYR A 206 4.35 -6.53 5.97
CA TYR A 206 3.50 -5.86 6.97
C TYR A 206 2.13 -6.53 7.07
N GLY A 207 1.56 -6.99 5.94
CA GLY A 207 0.26 -7.64 5.92
C GLY A 207 0.24 -8.90 6.78
N ALA A 208 1.31 -9.69 6.77
CA ALA A 208 1.41 -10.92 7.57
C ALA A 208 1.50 -10.59 9.06
N VAL A 209 2.27 -9.56 9.42
CA VAL A 209 2.39 -9.07 10.79
C VAL A 209 1.04 -8.53 11.29
N THR A 210 0.33 -7.75 10.47
CA THR A 210 -1.00 -7.24 10.79
C THR A 210 -2.01 -8.37 10.99
N VAL A 211 -1.98 -9.42 10.17
CA VAL A 211 -2.81 -10.63 10.37
C VAL A 211 -2.50 -11.30 11.70
N GLY A 212 -1.21 -11.43 12.04
CA GLY A 212 -0.78 -11.99 13.33
C GLY A 212 -1.31 -11.19 14.52
N PHE A 213 -1.18 -9.87 14.48
CA PHE A 213 -1.74 -9.00 15.51
C PHE A 213 -3.26 -9.02 15.56
N ALA A 214 -3.94 -9.04 14.42
CA ALA A 214 -5.40 -9.15 14.36
C ALA A 214 -5.89 -10.48 14.97
N ALA A 215 -5.19 -11.58 14.71
CA ALA A 215 -5.52 -12.88 15.30
C ALA A 215 -5.27 -12.93 16.82
N ILE A 216 -4.16 -12.34 17.30
CA ILE A 216 -3.76 -12.42 18.72
C ILE A 216 -4.50 -11.38 19.58
N PHE A 217 -4.48 -10.12 19.18
CA PHE A 217 -5.00 -9.00 19.97
C PHE A 217 -6.49 -8.75 19.72
N LEU A 218 -6.93 -8.74 18.47
CA LEU A 218 -8.34 -8.50 18.13
C LEU A 218 -9.19 -9.78 18.21
N LYS A 219 -8.54 -10.96 18.32
CA LYS A 219 -9.20 -12.28 18.33
C LYS A 219 -10.14 -12.47 17.14
N GLU A 220 -9.80 -11.88 15.99
CA GLU A 220 -10.59 -12.02 14.77
C GLU A 220 -10.61 -13.50 14.35
N ARG A 221 -11.82 -14.04 14.16
CA ARG A 221 -11.99 -15.42 13.70
C ARG A 221 -11.70 -15.49 12.20
N VAL A 222 -10.51 -15.96 11.86
CA VAL A 222 -10.08 -16.21 10.48
C VAL A 222 -10.45 -17.65 10.09
N SER A 223 -11.20 -17.81 9.00
CA SER A 223 -11.57 -19.13 8.49
C SER A 223 -10.34 -19.90 7.99
N ARG A 224 -10.37 -21.24 8.07
CA ARG A 224 -9.29 -22.10 7.53
C ARG A 224 -9.03 -21.82 6.05
N TRP A 225 -10.08 -21.51 5.27
CA TRP A 225 -9.96 -21.12 3.87
C TRP A 225 -9.28 -19.76 3.68
N GLN A 226 -9.57 -18.79 4.55
CA GLN A 226 -8.89 -17.49 4.52
C GLN A 226 -7.40 -17.67 4.83
N TRP A 227 -7.05 -18.52 5.79
CA TRP A 227 -5.64 -18.84 6.07
C TRP A 227 -4.91 -19.42 4.85
N ILE A 228 -5.54 -20.35 4.13
CA ILE A 228 -4.99 -20.89 2.88
C ILE A 228 -4.77 -19.77 1.86
N GLY A 229 -5.74 -18.88 1.68
CA GLY A 229 -5.63 -17.75 0.78
C GLY A 229 -4.50 -16.78 1.18
N ILE A 230 -4.38 -16.44 2.47
CA ILE A 230 -3.34 -15.56 3.02
C ILE A 230 -1.95 -16.15 2.76
N VAL A 231 -1.75 -17.44 3.05
CA VAL A 231 -0.49 -18.14 2.78
C VAL A 231 -0.19 -18.12 1.28
N THR A 232 -1.20 -18.36 0.44
CA THR A 232 -1.05 -18.33 -1.02
C THR A 232 -0.64 -16.95 -1.54
N ILE A 233 -1.19 -15.86 -0.97
CA ILE A 233 -0.79 -14.47 -1.27
C ILE A 233 0.70 -14.28 -0.97
N PHE A 234 1.15 -14.63 0.23
CA PHE A 234 2.54 -14.41 0.62
C PHE A 234 3.53 -15.30 -0.15
N VAL A 235 3.15 -16.54 -0.48
CA VAL A 235 3.94 -17.39 -1.37
C VAL A 235 4.05 -16.77 -2.77
N GLY A 236 2.95 -16.23 -3.31
CA GLY A 236 2.96 -15.53 -4.59
C GLY A 236 3.87 -14.30 -4.59
N ILE A 237 3.79 -13.48 -3.53
CA ILE A 237 4.65 -12.31 -3.32
C ILE A 237 6.13 -12.72 -3.22
N PHE A 238 6.44 -13.83 -2.54
CA PHE A 238 7.80 -14.36 -2.45
C PHE A 238 8.35 -14.82 -3.82
N LEU A 239 7.53 -15.50 -4.61
CA LEU A 239 7.90 -15.92 -5.97
C LEU A 239 8.15 -14.71 -6.89
N ILE A 240 7.38 -13.65 -6.72
CA ILE A 240 7.55 -12.37 -7.42
C ILE A 240 8.93 -11.74 -7.12
N SER A 241 9.44 -11.92 -5.90
CA SER A 241 10.72 -11.36 -5.46
C SER A 241 11.95 -12.04 -6.08
N ARG A 242 11.78 -13.22 -6.70
CA ARG A 242 12.86 -13.99 -7.32
C ARG A 242 13.13 -13.55 -8.77
#